data_AF-A0A8S3WSA8-F1
#
_entry.id   AF-A0A8S3WSA8-F1
#
_cell.length_a   1.000
_cell.length_b   1.000
_cell.length_c   1.000
_cell.angle_alpha   90.00
_cell.angle_beta   90.00
_cell.angle_gamma   90.00
#
_symmetry.space_group_name_H-M   'P 1'
#
loop_
_entity.id
_entity.type
_entity.pdbx_description
1 polymer ?
#
loop_
_entity_poly.entity_id
_entity_poly.type
_entity_poly.pdbx_seq_one_letter_code
_entity_poly.pdbx_strand_id
1 'polypeptide(L)'
;MYCNFSNANANVIPCPSIESNPLKRVEEFKYLGSIVAPKACIERDIQNRTQTAWLKWRSLSGIICDSRMPFKIKANVYKRAVRPALLYGSECCPMRKTDEQKLQVTEMKMLRWSGGVSRTDKIRNDYIRGSFKVAMVHEKLREIRLRWYGHVMRRDDDHMTI
;
A
#
# COMPACT_ATOMS: atom_id res chain seq x y z
N MET A 1 9.64 -22.47 20.25
CA MET A 1 9.52 -22.90 18.83
C MET A 1 10.88 -23.43 18.41
N TYR A 2 11.00 -24.73 18.15
CA TYR A 2 12.25 -25.33 17.67
C TYR A 2 12.01 -25.77 16.23
N CYS A 3 12.49 -24.99 15.26
CA CYS A 3 12.42 -25.34 13.84
C CYS A 3 13.79 -25.92 13.44
N ASN A 4 13.84 -27.23 13.23
CA ASN A 4 15.07 -27.94 12.87
C ASN A 4 15.20 -27.95 11.34
N PHE A 5 16.13 -27.15 10.79
CA PHE A 5 16.39 -27.08 9.33
C PHE A 5 17.39 -28.14 8.84
N SER A 6 17.84 -29.03 9.73
CA SER A 6 19.03 -29.87 9.51
C SER A 6 18.79 -31.18 8.75
N ASN A 7 17.71 -31.33 7.98
CA ASN A 7 17.52 -32.55 7.19
C ASN A 7 16.89 -32.26 5.81
N ALA A 8 17.72 -31.77 4.90
CA ALA A 8 17.36 -31.52 3.52
C ALA A 8 17.45 -32.81 2.69
N ASN A 9 16.41 -33.64 2.75
CA ASN A 9 16.06 -34.47 1.60
C ASN A 9 15.27 -33.59 0.61
N ALA A 10 15.89 -33.30 -0.53
CA ALA A 10 15.59 -32.16 -1.39
C ALA A 10 14.26 -32.17 -2.16
N ASN A 11 13.25 -32.98 -1.80
CA ASN A 11 12.02 -33.08 -2.61
C ASN A 11 10.68 -33.07 -1.84
N VAL A 12 10.67 -32.94 -0.52
CA VAL A 12 9.41 -32.82 0.23
C VAL A 12 9.55 -31.73 1.28
N ILE A 13 8.99 -30.54 1.01
CA ILE A 13 8.80 -29.51 2.03
C ILE A 13 7.70 -30.03 2.97
N PRO A 14 7.99 -30.33 4.25
CA PRO A 14 7.00 -30.88 5.16
C PRO A 14 5.81 -29.92 5.30
N CYS A 15 4.58 -30.44 5.31
CA CYS A 15 3.41 -29.63 5.61
C CYS A 15 3.52 -29.14 7.06
N PRO A 16 3.54 -27.82 7.30
CA PRO A 16 3.62 -27.30 8.66
C PRO A 16 2.37 -27.72 9.44
N SER A 17 2.54 -28.13 10.70
CA SER A 17 1.45 -28.48 11.60
C SER A 17 1.51 -27.66 12.88
N ILE A 18 0.35 -27.31 13.42
CA ILE A 18 0.20 -26.68 14.74
C ILE A 18 -0.54 -27.69 15.60
N GLU A 19 0.03 -28.06 16.74
CA GLU A 19 -0.59 -29.00 17.69
C GLU A 19 -1.07 -30.29 16.99
N SER A 20 -0.24 -30.86 16.12
CA SER A 20 -0.52 -32.05 15.29
C SER A 20 -1.62 -31.92 14.22
N ASN A 21 -2.23 -30.74 14.04
CA ASN A 21 -3.14 -30.47 12.93
C ASN A 21 -2.38 -29.98 11.69
N PRO A 22 -2.48 -30.67 10.54
CA PRO A 22 -1.79 -30.26 9.32
C PRO A 22 -2.40 -28.97 8.74
N LEU A 23 -1.56 -27.97 8.46
CA LEU A 23 -2.01 -26.74 7.81
C LEU A 23 -2.15 -26.93 6.30
N LYS A 24 -3.21 -26.38 5.74
CA LYS A 24 -3.41 -26.32 4.29
C LYS A 24 -2.35 -25.41 3.67
N ARG A 25 -1.53 -25.96 2.78
CA ARG A 25 -0.63 -25.16 1.94
C ARG A 25 -1.45 -24.40 0.90
N VAL A 26 -1.25 -23.08 0.82
CA VAL A 26 -1.87 -22.19 -0.16
C VAL A 26 -0.80 -21.43 -0.93
N GLU A 27 -1.09 -21.09 -2.19
CA GLU A 27 -0.17 -20.33 -3.03
C GLU A 27 -0.17 -18.82 -2.71
N GLU A 28 -1.30 -18.29 -2.25
CA GLU A 28 -1.42 -16.91 -1.79
C GLU A 28 -2.03 -16.90 -0.40
N PHE A 29 -1.40 -16.18 0.53
CA PHE A 29 -1.90 -16.00 1.88
C PHE A 29 -1.90 -14.53 2.25
N LYS A 30 -3.00 -14.04 2.85
CA LYS A 30 -3.08 -12.67 3.33
C LYS A 30 -2.60 -12.60 4.78
N TYR A 31 -1.48 -11.93 5.00
CA TYR A 31 -0.89 -11.70 6.31
C TYR A 31 -0.75 -10.20 6.59
N LEU A 32 -1.32 -9.72 7.70
CA LEU A 32 -1.28 -8.30 8.12
C LEU A 32 -1.64 -7.30 7.00
N GLY A 33 -2.56 -7.70 6.12
CA GLY A 33 -3.00 -6.89 4.99
C GLY A 33 -2.19 -7.05 3.70
N SER A 34 -1.02 -7.70 3.73
CA SER A 34 -0.20 -7.99 2.55
C SER A 34 -0.39 -9.41 2.03
N ILE A 35 -0.21 -9.59 0.72
CA ILE A 35 -0.27 -10.91 0.07
C ILE A 35 1.14 -11.53 0.04
N VAL A 36 1.29 -12.65 0.73
CA VAL A 36 2.50 -13.48 0.73
C VAL A 36 2.31 -14.60 -0.29
N ALA A 37 3.24 -14.71 -1.24
CA ALA A 37 3.24 -15.73 -2.27
C ALA A 37 4.65 -16.33 -2.44
N PRO A 38 4.79 -17.61 -2.85
CA PRO A 38 6.08 -18.28 -3.06
C PRO A 38 6.97 -17.55 -4.06
N LYS A 39 6.37 -16.91 -5.07
CA LYS A 39 7.03 -15.95 -5.94
C LYS A 39 6.81 -14.59 -5.32
N ALA A 40 7.87 -13.83 -5.02
CA ALA A 40 7.80 -12.48 -4.45
C ALA A 40 7.17 -11.47 -5.44
N CYS A 41 5.88 -11.63 -5.73
CA CYS A 41 5.13 -10.87 -6.71
C CYS A 41 4.43 -9.70 -6.02
N ILE A 42 5.06 -8.53 -6.08
CA ILE A 42 4.56 -7.28 -5.49
C ILE A 42 3.28 -6.81 -6.17
N GLU A 43 3.04 -7.23 -7.41
CA GLU A 43 1.89 -6.81 -8.21
C GLU A 43 0.55 -7.13 -7.53
N ARG A 44 0.41 -8.33 -6.96
CA ARG A 44 -0.80 -8.74 -6.23
C ARG A 44 -1.02 -7.87 -5.00
N ASP A 45 0.07 -7.50 -4.33
CA ASP A 45 -0.01 -6.63 -3.18
C ASP A 45 -0.42 -5.20 -3.55
N ILE A 46 0.10 -4.67 -4.66
CA ILE A 46 -0.30 -3.35 -5.20
C ILE A 46 -1.77 -3.35 -5.60
N GLN A 47 -2.27 -4.43 -6.20
CA GLN A 47 -3.68 -4.58 -6.55
C GLN A 47 -4.56 -4.56 -5.28
N ASN A 48 -4.20 -5.35 -4.27
CA ASN A 48 -4.91 -5.41 -2.99
C ASN A 48 -4.88 -4.05 -2.25
N ARG A 49 -3.75 -3.34 -2.24
CA ARG A 49 -3.63 -1.97 -1.69
C ARG A 49 -4.49 -0.97 -2.45
N THR A 50 -4.48 -1.04 -3.78
CA THR A 50 -5.32 -0.20 -4.65
C THR A 50 -6.80 -0.42 -4.35
N GLN A 51 -7.23 -1.67 -4.23
CA GLN A 51 -8.60 -2.01 -3.86
C GLN A 51 -8.96 -1.51 -2.45
N THR A 52 -8.07 -1.72 -1.48
CA THR A 52 -8.25 -1.26 -0.10
C THR A 52 -8.38 0.27 -0.03
N ALA A 53 -7.54 0.99 -0.77
CA ALA A 53 -7.62 2.44 -0.87
C ALA A 53 -8.92 2.90 -1.53
N TRP A 54 -9.40 2.21 -2.57
CA TRP A 54 -10.70 2.49 -3.20
C TRP A 54 -11.87 2.26 -2.25
N LEU A 55 -11.85 1.17 -1.49
CA LEU A 55 -12.87 0.91 -0.47
C LEU A 55 -12.88 2.01 0.59
N LYS A 56 -11.70 2.41 1.07
CA LYS A 56 -11.57 3.49 2.05
C LYS A 56 -12.04 4.82 1.47
N TRP A 57 -11.67 5.15 0.24
CA TRP A 57 -12.15 6.33 -0.47
C TRP A 57 -13.67 6.32 -0.61
N ARG A 58 -14.26 5.19 -1.00
CA ARG A 58 -15.70 5.04 -1.19
C ARG A 58 -16.46 5.19 0.12
N SER A 59 -15.95 4.66 1.24
CA SER A 59 -16.54 4.90 2.57
C SER A 59 -16.56 6.37 2.98
N LEU A 60 -15.68 7.19 2.41
CA LEU A 60 -15.53 8.62 2.71
C LEU A 60 -16.12 9.51 1.60
N SER A 61 -16.82 8.91 0.64
CA SER A 61 -17.36 9.61 -0.53
C SER A 61 -18.36 10.71 -0.15
N GLY A 62 -19.11 10.55 0.94
CA GLY A 62 -20.02 11.59 1.44
C GLY A 62 -19.31 12.91 1.80
N ILE A 63 -18.03 12.87 2.18
CA ILE A 63 -17.22 14.08 2.46
C ILE A 63 -16.40 14.46 1.22
N ILE A 64 -15.76 13.46 0.60
CA ILE A 64 -14.79 13.68 -0.47
C ILE A 64 -15.47 14.11 -1.78
N CYS A 65 -16.68 13.62 -2.06
CA CYS A 65 -17.44 13.93 -3.27
C CYS A 65 -18.47 15.06 -3.10
N ASP A 66 -18.71 15.56 -1.88
CA ASP A 66 -19.65 16.69 -1.68
C ASP A 66 -19.07 17.96 -2.31
N SER A 67 -19.82 18.59 -3.23
CA SER A 67 -19.41 19.83 -3.91
C SER A 67 -19.30 21.03 -2.98
N ARG A 68 -20.05 21.03 -1.86
CA ARG A 68 -20.03 22.08 -0.83
C ARG A 68 -18.78 22.02 0.04
N MET A 69 -18.11 20.87 0.07
CA MET A 69 -16.94 20.66 0.92
C MET A 69 -15.69 21.33 0.32
N PRO A 70 -15.00 22.22 1.05
CA PRO A 70 -13.78 22.85 0.58
C PRO A 70 -12.68 21.83 0.25
N PHE A 71 -11.90 22.11 -0.80
CA PHE A 71 -10.76 21.27 -1.22
C PHE A 71 -9.78 20.97 -0.08
N LYS A 72 -9.56 21.92 0.84
CA LYS A 72 -8.69 21.73 2.01
C LYS A 72 -9.15 20.57 2.90
N ILE A 73 -10.46 20.43 3.13
CA ILE A 73 -11.01 19.35 3.96
C ILE A 73 -10.92 18.03 3.20
N LYS A 74 -11.35 18.00 1.93
CA LYS A 74 -11.21 16.82 1.07
C LYS A 74 -9.77 16.31 1.01
N ALA A 75 -8.81 17.23 0.87
CA ALA A 75 -7.39 16.94 0.87
C ALA A 75 -6.91 16.35 2.19
N ASN A 76 -7.35 16.89 3.33
CA ASN A 76 -6.98 16.37 4.64
C ASN A 76 -7.51 14.96 4.85
N VAL A 77 -8.77 14.70 4.48
CA VAL A 77 -9.36 13.37 4.54
C VAL A 77 -8.60 12.40 3.65
N TYR A 78 -8.30 12.79 2.41
CA TYR A 78 -7.50 11.98 1.50
C TYR A 78 -6.11 11.64 2.09
N LYS A 79 -5.36 12.66 2.52
CA LYS A 79 -4.00 12.52 3.06
C LYS A 79 -3.94 11.63 4.31
N ARG A 80 -4.97 11.70 5.17
CA ARG A 80 -4.99 11.00 6.47
C ARG A 80 -5.61 9.61 6.42
N ALA A 81 -6.58 9.36 5.54
CA ALA A 81 -7.33 8.11 5.54
C ALA A 81 -7.11 7.25 4.30
N VAL A 82 -7.09 7.87 3.11
CA VAL A 82 -7.02 7.13 1.83
C VAL A 82 -5.58 6.87 1.43
N ARG A 83 -4.73 7.90 1.51
CA ARG A 83 -3.32 7.82 1.09
C ARG A 83 -2.52 6.78 1.90
N PRO A 84 -2.67 6.66 3.22
CA PRO A 84 -1.99 5.62 3.98
C PRO A 84 -2.43 4.21 3.59
N ALA A 85 -3.71 4.01 3.27
CA ALA A 85 -4.21 2.72 2.78
C ALA A 85 -3.62 2.35 1.40
N LEU A 86 -3.40 3.35 0.54
CA LEU A 86 -2.78 3.16 -0.77
C LEU A 86 -1.29 2.84 -0.68
N LEU A 87 -0.59 3.48 0.27
CA LEU A 87 0.87 3.39 0.42
C LEU A 87 1.33 2.43 1.53
N TYR A 88 0.41 1.71 2.17
CA TYR A 88 0.73 0.75 3.22
C TYR A 88 1.77 -0.26 2.73
N GLY A 89 2.77 -0.58 3.55
CA GLY A 89 3.81 -1.56 3.22
C GLY A 89 4.73 -1.15 2.06
N SER A 90 4.72 0.11 1.63
CA SER A 90 5.62 0.59 0.56
C SER A 90 7.04 0.93 1.04
N GLU A 91 7.25 0.97 2.37
CA GLU A 91 8.58 1.17 2.97
C GLU A 91 9.55 0.04 2.67
N CYS A 92 9.09 -1.21 2.65
CA CYS A 92 9.94 -2.40 2.52
C CYS A 92 9.80 -3.12 1.16
N CYS A 93 8.86 -2.71 0.31
CA CYS A 93 8.65 -3.38 -0.98
C CYS A 93 9.60 -2.88 -2.08
N PRO A 94 10.22 -3.79 -2.87
CA PRO A 94 11.03 -3.43 -4.03
C PRO A 94 10.16 -2.93 -5.20
N MET A 95 9.72 -1.68 -5.13
CA MET A 95 8.76 -1.12 -6.10
C MET A 95 9.44 -0.74 -7.42
N ARG A 96 8.87 -1.20 -8.53
CA ARG A 96 9.31 -0.82 -9.88
C ARG A 96 8.67 0.49 -10.31
N LYS A 97 9.25 1.16 -11.32
CA LYS A 97 8.66 2.39 -11.90
C LYS A 97 7.23 2.18 -12.42
N THR A 98 6.95 1.00 -12.99
CA THR A 98 5.61 0.60 -13.44
C THR A 98 4.59 0.58 -12.31
N ASP A 99 5.02 0.16 -11.12
CA ASP A 99 4.19 0.04 -9.94
C ASP A 99 3.89 1.41 -9.33
N GLU A 100 4.92 2.26 -9.24
CA GLU A 100 4.77 3.66 -8.86
C GLU A 100 3.79 4.39 -9.78
N GLN A 101 3.86 4.12 -11.09
CA GLN A 101 2.94 4.68 -12.07
C GLN A 101 1.50 4.20 -11.83
N LYS A 102 1.28 2.91 -11.53
CA LYS A 102 -0.05 2.37 -11.18
C LYS A 102 -0.63 3.08 -9.95
N LEU A 103 0.16 3.29 -8.90
CA LEU A 103 -0.27 4.02 -7.71
C LEU A 103 -0.57 5.49 -8.00
N GLN A 104 0.26 6.14 -8.84
CA GLN A 104 0.05 7.52 -9.27
C GLN A 104 -1.23 7.68 -10.09
N VAL A 105 -1.53 6.76 -11.01
CA VAL A 105 -2.77 6.77 -11.80
C VAL A 105 -3.98 6.61 -10.87
N THR A 106 -3.90 5.69 -9.91
CA THR A 106 -4.93 5.48 -8.89
C THR A 106 -5.18 6.75 -8.07
N GLU A 107 -4.14 7.37 -7.52
CA GLU A 107 -4.23 8.62 -6.76
C GLU A 107 -4.88 9.73 -7.59
N MET A 108 -4.43 9.93 -8.83
CA MET A 108 -4.99 10.97 -9.69
C MET A 108 -6.45 10.73 -10.04
N LYS A 109 -6.85 9.47 -10.22
CA LYS A 109 -8.26 9.11 -10.47
C LYS A 109 -9.12 9.46 -9.27
N MET A 110 -8.68 9.13 -8.04
CA MET A 110 -9.38 9.51 -6.81
C MET A 110 -9.48 11.02 -6.65
N LEU A 111 -8.38 11.77 -6.84
CA LEU A 111 -8.37 13.23 -6.69
C LEU A 111 -9.25 13.94 -7.73
N ARG A 112 -9.22 13.49 -8.99
CA ARG A 112 -10.11 13.99 -10.05
C ARG A 112 -11.56 13.83 -9.67
N TRP A 113 -11.94 12.63 -9.23
CA TRP A 113 -13.33 12.35 -8.87
C TRP A 113 -13.79 13.17 -7.66
N SER A 114 -12.89 13.34 -6.68
CA SER A 114 -13.11 14.18 -5.49
C SER A 114 -13.32 15.67 -5.85
N GLY A 115 -12.66 16.13 -6.90
CA GLY A 115 -12.80 17.48 -7.43
C GLY A 115 -13.95 17.64 -8.43
N GLY A 116 -14.70 16.58 -8.74
CA GLY A 116 -15.74 16.61 -9.78
C GLY A 116 -15.20 16.80 -11.20
N VAL A 117 -13.91 16.52 -11.43
CA VAL A 117 -13.23 16.78 -12.69
C VAL A 117 -13.20 15.52 -13.56
N SER A 118 -13.77 15.61 -14.74
CA SER A 118 -13.78 14.58 -15.76
C SER A 118 -12.51 14.62 -16.64
N ARG A 119 -12.38 13.68 -17.58
CA ARG A 119 -11.33 13.74 -18.61
C ARG A 119 -11.64 14.78 -19.70
N THR A 120 -12.91 15.07 -19.91
CA THR A 120 -13.40 16.02 -20.94
C THR A 120 -13.03 17.45 -20.59
N ASP A 121 -12.90 17.77 -19.31
CA ASP A 121 -12.56 19.10 -18.81
C ASP A 121 -11.11 19.51 -19.18
N LYS A 122 -10.29 18.55 -19.64
CA LYS A 122 -8.88 18.77 -20.07
C LYS A 122 -8.00 19.51 -19.05
N ILE A 123 -8.40 19.53 -17.78
CA ILE A 123 -7.62 20.13 -16.68
C ILE A 123 -6.34 19.30 -16.45
N ARG A 124 -5.20 19.97 -16.33
CA ARG A 124 -3.89 19.32 -16.08
C ARG A 124 -3.84 18.66 -14.70
N ASN A 125 -3.14 17.53 -14.59
CA ASN A 125 -2.96 16.83 -13.30
C ASN A 125 -2.27 17.71 -12.24
N ASP A 126 -1.33 18.56 -12.66
CA ASP A 126 -0.58 19.46 -11.77
C ASP A 126 -1.50 20.47 -11.08
N TYR A 127 -2.48 21.01 -11.82
CA TYR A 127 -3.48 21.92 -11.27
C TYR A 127 -4.34 21.22 -10.21
N ILE A 128 -4.84 20.02 -10.51
CA ILE A 128 -5.65 19.23 -9.57
C ILE A 128 -4.84 18.94 -8.30
N ARG A 129 -3.60 18.48 -8.43
CA ARG A 129 -2.73 18.27 -7.26
C ARG A 129 -2.50 19.55 -6.47
N GLY A 130 -2.27 20.67 -7.16
CA GLY A 130 -2.13 21.99 -6.57
C GLY A 130 -3.34 22.37 -5.70
N SER A 131 -4.56 22.16 -6.20
CA SER A 131 -5.81 22.42 -5.46
C SER A 131 -5.93 21.59 -4.18
N PHE A 132 -5.51 20.32 -4.21
CA PHE A 132 -5.49 19.46 -3.03
C PHE A 132 -4.22 19.64 -2.15
N LYS A 133 -3.20 20.36 -2.63
CA LYS A 133 -1.87 20.48 -2.00
C LYS A 133 -1.29 19.11 -1.64
N VAL A 134 -1.40 18.12 -2.54
CA VAL A 134 -0.94 16.75 -2.34
C VAL A 134 0.37 16.55 -3.10
N ALA A 135 1.45 16.20 -2.39
CA ALA A 135 2.74 15.84 -2.97
C ALA A 135 2.61 14.62 -3.89
N MET A 136 3.54 14.41 -4.82
CA MET A 136 3.48 13.28 -5.74
C MET A 136 3.70 11.94 -5.02
N VAL A 137 3.17 10.84 -5.59
CA VAL A 137 3.31 9.51 -5.00
C VAL A 137 4.78 9.13 -4.79
N HIS A 138 5.63 9.31 -5.80
CA HIS A 138 7.06 8.97 -5.70
C HIS A 138 7.79 9.77 -4.62
N GLU A 139 7.47 11.05 -4.44
CA GLU A 139 8.03 11.86 -3.35
C GLU A 139 7.59 11.31 -1.99
N LYS A 140 6.32 10.96 -1.85
CA LYS A 140 5.79 10.41 -0.60
C LYS A 140 6.37 9.04 -0.28
N LEU A 141 6.60 8.21 -1.30
CA LEU A 141 7.26 6.91 -1.17
C LEU A 141 8.70 7.06 -0.70
N ARG A 142 9.44 8.01 -1.28
CA ARG A 142 10.80 8.33 -0.84
C ARG A 142 10.83 8.78 0.62
N GLU A 143 9.90 9.66 1.01
CA GLU A 143 9.75 10.11 2.40
C GLU A 143 9.47 8.93 3.35
N ILE A 144 8.54 8.05 3.00
CA ILE A 144 8.18 6.86 3.80
C ILE A 144 9.39 5.93 3.99
N ARG A 145 10.13 5.65 2.91
CA ARG A 145 11.34 4.81 2.95
C ARG A 145 12.44 5.43 3.81
N LEU A 146 12.69 6.73 3.68
CA LEU A 146 13.69 7.44 4.50
C LEU A 146 13.28 7.48 5.97
N ARG A 147 11.99 7.67 6.25
CA ARG A 147 11.46 7.62 7.62
C ARG A 147 11.64 6.23 8.24
N TRP A 148 11.37 5.17 7.48
CA TRP A 148 11.59 3.79 7.89
C TRP A 148 13.08 3.51 8.13
N TYR A 149 13.94 3.86 7.18
CA TYR A 149 15.39 3.73 7.32
C TYR A 149 15.90 4.43 8.58
N GLY A 150 15.49 5.68 8.81
CA GLY A 150 15.85 6.41 10.01
C GLY A 150 15.31 5.75 11.30
N HIS A 151 14.16 5.09 11.25
CA HIS A 151 13.64 4.31 12.38
C HIS A 151 14.54 3.11 12.67
N VAL A 152 14.97 2.39 11.64
CA VAL A 152 15.90 1.25 11.78
C VAL A 152 17.24 1.72 12.35
N MET A 153 17.81 2.81 11.86
CA MET A 153 19.10 3.35 12.34
C MET A 153 19.09 3.87 13.78
N ARG A 154 17.91 4.15 14.36
CA ARG A 154 17.77 4.63 15.75
C ARG A 154 17.46 3.52 16.75
N ARG A 155 17.26 2.28 16.29
CA ARG A 155 17.02 1.14 17.18
C ARG A 155 18.35 0.62 17.73
N ASP A 156 18.29 0.07 18.94
CA ASP A 156 19.38 -0.68 19.56
C ASP A 156 19.59 -2.02 18.84
N ASP A 157 20.84 -2.48 18.79
CA ASP A 157 21.25 -3.69 18.07
C ASP A 157 20.61 -4.98 18.64
N ASP A 158 20.19 -4.96 19.91
CA ASP A 158 19.54 -6.10 20.58
C ASP A 158 18.06 -6.28 20.20
N HIS A 159 17.48 -5.33 19.45
CA HIS A 159 16.08 -5.42 19.06
C HIS A 159 15.93 -6.33 17.81
N MET A 160 15.50 -7.57 18.04
CA MET A 160 15.22 -8.53 16.98
C MET A 160 14.24 -7.96 15.94
N THR A 161 14.66 -7.95 14.67
CA THR A 161 13.84 -7.54 13.51
C THR A 161 13.00 -8.71 13.00
N ILE A 162 11.80 -8.37 12.49
CA ILE A 162 10.87 -9.26 11.80
C ILE A 162 11.32 -9.45 10.35
#